data_AF-A0A497ASV6-F1
#
_entry.id   AF-A0A497ASV6-F1
#
_cell.length_a   1.000
_cell.length_b   1.000
_cell.length_c   1.000
_cell.angle_alpha   90.00
_cell.angle_beta   90.00
_cell.angle_gamma   90.00
#
_symmetry.space_group_name_H-M   'P 1'
#
loop_
_entity.id
_entity.type
_entity.pdbx_description
1 polymer ?
#
loop_
_entity_poly.entity_id
_entity_poly.type
_entity_poly.pdbx_seq_one_letter_code
_entity_poly.pdbx_strand_id
1 'polypeptide(L)'
;MRMQKDLFDEEMPLPVISQGGITTWALEAWLDDDAPSPMWKAGYDFLRSKGVRHRYAALAVWLSLSRDDRGEIETRDDFANLMGVARQTTYQWEERQPVREWAAVLQVMRLQGSRLAEVDERTYTSATGLDSSAADRKLYYQRAGVWEERVGVRPVDTEDGPTGYEDVTDGEVEAIEKALAAEAAGGGAAE
;
A
#
# COMPACT_ATOMS: atom_id res chain seq x y z
N MET A 1 8.93 22.17 13.19
CA MET A 1 8.61 21.08 12.24
C MET A 1 8.98 21.55 10.82
N ARG A 2 10.26 21.39 10.45
CA ARG A 2 10.83 21.84 9.16
C ARG A 2 11.89 20.81 8.77
N MET A 3 11.46 19.75 8.10
CA MET A 3 12.32 18.74 7.50
C MET A 3 11.53 18.08 6.38
N GLN A 4 11.56 18.67 5.17
CA GLN A 4 11.16 17.98 3.93
C GLN A 4 11.42 18.78 2.64
N LYS A 5 12.28 19.81 2.67
CA LYS A 5 12.56 20.63 1.46
C LYS A 5 13.91 20.35 0.80
N ASP A 6 14.81 19.67 1.50
CA ASP A 6 16.21 19.54 1.05
C ASP A 6 16.47 18.30 0.18
N LEU A 7 15.45 17.51 -0.15
CA LEU A 7 15.61 16.32 -1.02
C LEU A 7 15.43 16.61 -2.52
N PHE A 8 15.09 17.85 -2.90
CA PHE A 8 14.64 18.17 -4.27
C PHE A 8 15.54 19.12 -5.06
N ASP A 9 16.53 19.78 -4.44
CA ASP A 9 17.27 20.91 -5.04
C ASP A 9 18.78 20.71 -5.23
N GLU A 10 19.29 19.46 -5.32
CA GLU A 10 20.68 19.23 -5.74
C GLU A 10 20.75 19.02 -7.26
N GLU A 11 20.91 20.13 -8.00
CA GLU A 11 21.31 20.13 -9.40
C GLU A 11 22.75 19.63 -9.56
N MET A 12 22.91 18.31 -9.47
CA MET A 12 24.12 17.64 -9.92
C MET A 12 24.17 17.69 -11.46
N PRO A 13 25.28 18.15 -12.08
CA PRO A 13 25.43 18.14 -13.52
C PRO A 13 25.40 16.70 -14.01
N LEU A 14 24.37 16.37 -14.78
CA LEU A 14 24.24 15.05 -15.40
C LEU A 14 25.40 14.86 -16.39
N PRO A 15 26.07 13.68 -16.40
CA PRO A 15 26.99 13.36 -17.47
C PRO A 15 26.24 13.38 -18.79
N VAL A 16 26.75 14.19 -19.73
CA VAL A 16 26.32 14.26 -21.12
C VAL A 16 26.56 12.89 -21.75
N ILE A 17 25.52 12.07 -21.79
CA ILE A 17 25.45 10.89 -22.66
C ILE A 17 24.42 11.23 -23.73
N SER A 18 24.86 11.10 -24.98
CA SER A 18 24.22 11.55 -26.20
C SER A 18 22.75 11.13 -26.35
N GLN A 19 21.92 12.15 -26.59
CA GLN A 19 20.75 12.25 -27.46
C GLN A 19 20.17 10.95 -28.05
N GLY A 20 18.88 10.75 -27.76
CA GLY A 20 18.04 9.70 -28.32
C GLY A 20 16.77 9.45 -27.49
N GLY A 21 16.72 9.96 -26.25
CA GLY A 21 15.55 9.80 -25.38
C GLY A 21 14.32 10.50 -25.95
N ILE A 22 13.15 9.89 -25.76
CA ILE A 22 11.87 10.52 -26.09
C ILE A 22 11.82 11.89 -25.40
N THR A 23 11.48 12.92 -26.15
CA THR A 23 11.29 14.25 -25.58
C THR A 23 10.08 14.24 -24.67
N THR A 24 10.06 15.11 -23.67
CA THR A 24 8.89 15.27 -22.78
C THR A 24 7.58 15.41 -23.56
N TRP A 25 7.58 16.22 -24.62
CA TRP A 25 6.39 16.46 -25.43
C TRP A 25 5.96 15.22 -26.23
N ALA A 26 6.91 14.41 -26.71
CA ALA A 26 6.58 13.19 -27.45
C ALA A 26 6.04 12.11 -26.51
N LEU A 27 6.55 12.04 -25.28
CA LEU A 27 5.97 11.19 -24.25
C LEU A 27 4.55 11.62 -23.88
N GLU A 28 4.31 12.93 -23.73
CA GLU A 28 2.98 13.46 -23.42
C GLU A 28 1.99 13.19 -24.55
N ALA A 29 2.38 13.42 -25.81
CA ALA A 29 1.55 13.08 -26.97
C ALA A 29 1.24 11.57 -27.04
N TRP A 30 2.24 10.71 -26.83
CA TRP A 30 2.02 9.27 -26.75
C TRP A 30 1.07 8.88 -25.61
N LEU A 31 1.20 9.53 -24.44
CA LEU A 31 0.31 9.27 -23.31
C LEU A 31 -1.14 9.68 -23.58
N ASP A 32 -1.38 10.67 -24.44
CA ASP A 32 -2.71 11.17 -24.80
C ASP A 32 -3.38 10.31 -25.88
N ASP A 33 -2.62 9.91 -26.92
CA ASP A 33 -3.19 9.31 -28.13
C ASP A 33 -2.98 7.79 -28.25
N ASP A 34 -1.88 7.27 -27.69
CA ASP A 34 -1.38 5.92 -28.02
C ASP A 34 -1.18 5.02 -26.78
N ALA A 35 -1.36 5.55 -25.56
CA ALA A 35 -1.15 4.75 -24.36
C ALA A 35 -2.17 3.60 -24.25
N PRO A 36 -1.73 2.35 -23.97
CA PRO A 36 -2.60 1.18 -23.94
C PRO A 36 -3.73 1.23 -22.89
N SER A 37 -3.57 2.08 -21.87
CA SER A 37 -4.50 2.19 -20.76
C SER A 37 -4.54 3.62 -20.25
N PRO A 38 -5.72 4.16 -19.88
CA PRO A 38 -5.83 5.48 -19.27
C PRO A 38 -5.07 5.60 -17.93
N MET A 39 -4.71 4.46 -17.33
CA MET A 39 -3.86 4.40 -16.13
C MET A 39 -2.46 4.94 -16.37
N TRP A 40 -1.96 4.88 -17.60
CA TRP A 40 -0.69 5.50 -17.96
C TRP A 40 -0.73 7.01 -17.72
N LYS A 41 -1.67 7.70 -18.36
CA LYS A 41 -1.81 9.16 -18.24
C LYS A 41 -2.17 9.57 -16.82
N ALA A 42 -3.14 8.90 -16.21
CA ALA A 42 -3.60 9.25 -14.87
C ALA A 42 -2.49 9.11 -13.80
N GLY A 43 -1.75 8.00 -13.80
CA GLY A 43 -0.63 7.80 -12.88
C GLY A 43 0.51 8.77 -13.15
N TYR A 44 0.79 9.06 -14.42
CA TYR A 44 1.83 10.00 -14.81
C TYR A 44 1.51 11.42 -14.34
N ASP A 45 0.30 11.91 -14.63
CA ASP A 45 -0.15 13.24 -14.23
C ASP A 45 -0.15 13.42 -12.72
N PHE A 46 -0.58 12.39 -11.98
CA PHE A 46 -0.52 12.39 -10.53
C PHE A 46 0.92 12.57 -10.03
N LEU A 47 1.89 11.80 -10.53
CA LEU A 47 3.29 11.92 -10.11
C LEU A 47 3.90 13.26 -10.54
N ARG A 48 3.54 13.76 -11.73
CA ARG A 48 3.94 15.09 -12.20
C ARG A 48 3.40 16.19 -11.29
N SER A 49 2.16 16.09 -10.83
CA SER A 49 1.56 17.04 -9.88
C SER A 49 2.25 17.03 -8.52
N LYS A 50 3.00 15.97 -8.19
CA LYS A 50 3.86 15.87 -7.00
C LYS A 50 5.31 16.31 -7.25
N GLY A 51 5.61 16.84 -8.44
CA GLY A 51 6.94 17.34 -8.79
C GLY A 51 7.92 16.28 -9.29
N VAL A 52 7.49 15.02 -9.48
CA VAL A 52 8.36 13.95 -9.96
C VAL A 52 8.78 14.22 -11.41
N ARG A 53 10.07 14.11 -11.73
CA ARG A 53 10.57 14.36 -13.10
C ARG A 53 10.02 13.31 -14.08
N HIS A 54 9.74 13.74 -15.31
CA HIS A 54 9.10 12.96 -16.38
C HIS A 54 9.54 11.50 -16.48
N ARG A 55 10.85 11.25 -16.64
CA ARG A 55 11.41 9.90 -16.81
C ARG A 55 11.15 8.97 -15.62
N TYR A 56 11.18 9.51 -14.39
CA TYR A 56 10.91 8.72 -13.19
C TYR A 56 9.42 8.49 -13.00
N ALA A 57 8.59 9.47 -13.34
CA ALA A 57 7.13 9.33 -13.33
C ALA A 57 6.69 8.24 -14.32
N ALA A 58 7.15 8.30 -15.56
CA ALA A 58 6.86 7.28 -16.58
C ALA A 58 7.30 5.88 -16.15
N LEU A 59 8.50 5.76 -15.56
CA LEU A 59 9.00 4.48 -15.07
C LEU A 59 8.19 3.94 -13.89
N ALA A 60 7.84 4.80 -12.91
CA ALA A 60 7.03 4.40 -11.76
C ALA A 60 5.63 3.94 -12.18
N VAL A 61 5.02 4.65 -13.14
CA VAL A 61 3.74 4.26 -13.74
C VAL A 61 3.88 2.89 -14.39
N TRP A 62 4.83 2.72 -15.32
CA TRP A 62 5.04 1.43 -16.00
C TRP A 62 5.20 0.28 -14.99
N LEU A 63 6.02 0.45 -13.96
CA LEU A 63 6.22 -0.54 -12.89
C LEU A 63 4.93 -0.83 -12.10
N SER A 64 4.08 0.18 -11.90
CA SER A 64 2.80 0.04 -11.18
C SER A 64 1.75 -0.74 -11.96
N LEU A 65 1.84 -0.77 -13.29
CA LEU A 65 0.83 -1.37 -14.15
C LEU A 65 0.91 -2.90 -14.16
N SER A 66 -0.26 -3.52 -14.28
CA SER A 66 -0.39 -4.95 -14.54
C SER A 66 -0.01 -5.26 -16.00
N ARG A 67 0.17 -6.53 -16.35
CA ARG A 67 0.51 -6.93 -17.72
C ARG A 67 -0.53 -6.43 -18.73
N ASP A 68 -1.82 -6.57 -18.42
CA ASP A 68 -2.90 -6.17 -19.32
C ASP A 68 -2.92 -4.65 -19.57
N ASP A 69 -2.59 -3.85 -18.55
CA ASP A 69 -2.56 -2.39 -18.67
C ASP A 69 -1.30 -1.87 -19.38
N ARG A 70 -0.24 -2.69 -19.45
CA ARG A 70 1.01 -2.33 -20.15
C ARG A 70 0.90 -2.49 -21.66
N GLY A 71 -0.03 -3.31 -22.14
CA GLY A 71 -0.18 -3.60 -23.57
C GLY A 71 1.13 -4.09 -24.18
N GLU A 72 1.56 -3.45 -25.26
CA GLU A 72 2.79 -3.81 -25.99
C GLU A 72 4.09 -3.52 -25.23
N ILE A 73 4.03 -2.74 -24.14
CA ILE A 73 5.20 -2.34 -23.33
C ILE A 73 5.35 -3.30 -22.14
N GLU A 74 5.44 -4.60 -22.40
CA GLU A 74 5.46 -5.60 -21.34
C GLU A 74 6.81 -5.65 -20.61
N THR A 75 7.89 -5.54 -21.38
CA THR A 75 9.25 -5.75 -20.89
C THR A 75 9.96 -4.43 -20.62
N ARG A 76 11.04 -4.52 -19.84
CA ARG A 76 11.92 -3.37 -19.58
C ARG A 76 12.61 -2.88 -20.85
N ASP A 77 12.88 -3.78 -21.79
CA ASP A 77 13.46 -3.42 -23.07
C ASP A 77 12.45 -2.61 -23.91
N ASP A 78 11.17 -3.00 -23.91
CA ASP A 78 10.11 -2.24 -24.57
C ASP A 78 9.95 -0.84 -23.97
N PHE A 79 9.97 -0.74 -22.64
CA PHE A 79 9.94 0.56 -21.97
C PHE A 79 11.18 1.41 -22.29
N ALA A 80 12.37 0.81 -22.31
CA ALA A 80 13.59 1.51 -22.66
C ALA A 80 13.55 2.02 -24.12
N ASN A 81 13.01 1.21 -25.03
CA ASN A 81 12.78 1.57 -26.43
C ASN A 81 11.80 2.73 -26.57
N LEU A 82 10.66 2.68 -25.87
CA LEU A 82 9.70 3.79 -25.80
C LEU A 82 10.39 5.08 -25.34
N MET A 83 11.20 4.97 -24.29
CA MET A 83 11.90 6.11 -23.71
C MET A 83 13.11 6.57 -24.51
N GLY A 84 13.51 5.85 -25.57
CA GLY A 84 14.68 6.16 -26.39
C GLY A 84 16.01 6.06 -25.63
N VAL A 85 16.10 5.18 -24.63
CA VAL A 85 17.29 5.02 -23.78
C VAL A 85 17.78 3.58 -23.74
N ALA A 86 19.03 3.39 -23.32
CA ALA A 86 19.53 2.05 -23.06
C ALA A 86 18.80 1.41 -21.87
N ARG A 87 18.56 0.09 -21.93
CA ARG A 87 17.96 -0.68 -20.83
C ARG A 87 18.63 -0.40 -19.48
N GLN A 88 19.97 -0.36 -19.45
CA GLN A 88 20.74 -0.11 -18.22
C GLN A 88 20.39 1.24 -17.57
N THR A 89 20.07 2.25 -18.36
CA THR A 89 19.70 3.57 -17.87
C THR A 89 18.41 3.53 -17.04
N THR A 90 17.46 2.64 -17.39
CA THR A 90 16.22 2.46 -16.61
C THR A 90 16.48 1.86 -15.23
N TYR A 91 17.46 0.98 -15.08
CA TYR A 91 17.88 0.47 -13.76
C TYR A 91 18.55 1.56 -12.92
N GLN A 92 19.43 2.35 -13.53
CA GLN A 92 20.07 3.49 -12.84
C GLN A 92 19.04 4.53 -12.38
N TRP A 93 17.90 4.64 -13.04
CA TRP A 93 16.82 5.51 -12.59
C TRP A 93 16.16 5.02 -11.29
N GLU A 94 15.95 3.72 -11.13
CA GLU A 94 15.45 3.14 -9.88
C GLU A 94 16.42 3.30 -8.72
N GLU A 95 17.73 3.20 -8.98
CA GLU A 95 18.74 3.32 -7.91
C GLU A 95 18.84 4.76 -7.37
N ARG A 96 18.54 5.75 -8.22
CA ARG A 96 18.74 7.17 -7.90
C ARG A 96 17.54 7.85 -7.27
N GLN A 97 16.35 7.25 -7.35
CA GLN A 97 15.09 7.85 -6.94
C GLN A 97 14.15 6.77 -6.40
N PRO A 98 13.20 7.12 -5.51
CA PRO A 98 12.27 6.17 -4.91
C PRO A 98 11.14 5.77 -5.88
N VAL A 99 11.51 5.29 -7.07
CA VAL A 99 10.59 4.93 -8.16
C VAL A 99 9.71 3.75 -7.74
N ARG A 100 10.24 2.81 -6.97
CA ARG A 100 9.51 1.63 -6.51
C ARG A 100 8.44 2.00 -5.48
N GLU A 101 8.75 2.95 -4.60
CA GLU A 101 7.84 3.48 -3.61
C GLU A 101 6.69 4.22 -4.30
N TRP A 102 6.97 5.04 -5.32
CA TRP A 102 5.93 5.67 -6.13
C TRP A 102 5.08 4.66 -6.89
N ALA A 103 5.70 3.63 -7.47
CA ALA A 103 4.98 2.54 -8.13
C ALA A 103 4.04 1.82 -7.14
N ALA A 104 4.50 1.55 -5.92
CA ALA A 104 3.70 0.93 -4.87
C ALA A 104 2.51 1.82 -4.45
N VAL A 105 2.72 3.14 -4.33
CA VAL A 105 1.62 4.08 -4.05
C VAL A 105 0.56 4.03 -5.15
N LEU A 106 0.96 4.04 -6.41
CA LEU A 106 0.03 3.94 -7.54
C LEU A 106 -0.72 2.59 -7.54
N GLN A 107 -0.04 1.49 -7.22
CA GLN A 107 -0.68 0.18 -7.07
C GLN A 107 -1.74 0.19 -5.96
N VAL A 108 -1.43 0.77 -4.80
CA VAL A 108 -2.38 0.88 -3.68
C VAL A 108 -3.58 1.74 -4.07
N MET A 109 -3.37 2.88 -4.72
CA MET A 109 -4.47 3.75 -5.18
C MET A 109 -5.42 3.01 -6.13
N ARG A 110 -4.88 2.20 -7.03
CA ARG A 110 -5.68 1.35 -7.91
C ARG A 110 -6.46 0.29 -7.14
N LEU A 111 -5.84 -0.37 -6.16
CA LEU A 111 -6.52 -1.33 -5.29
C LEU A 111 -7.67 -0.69 -4.52
N GLN A 112 -7.49 0.54 -4.03
CA GLN A 112 -8.51 1.27 -3.28
C GLN A 112 -9.68 1.74 -4.14
N GLY A 113 -9.45 2.09 -5.41
CA GLY A 113 -10.50 2.64 -6.29
C GLY A 113 -11.52 1.61 -6.79
N SER A 114 -11.07 0.50 -7.37
CA SER A 114 -11.96 -0.49 -8.00
C SER A 114 -12.07 -1.80 -7.23
N ARG A 115 -10.98 -2.27 -6.63
CA ARG A 115 -10.96 -3.57 -5.94
C ARG A 115 -11.53 -3.54 -4.55
N LEU A 116 -11.64 -2.37 -3.90
CA LEU A 116 -12.20 -2.34 -2.54
C LEU A 116 -13.65 -2.83 -2.52
N ALA A 117 -14.45 -2.38 -3.50
CA ALA A 117 -15.84 -2.79 -3.69
C ALA A 117 -15.97 -4.27 -4.12
N GLU A 118 -15.13 -4.74 -5.05
CA GLU A 118 -15.11 -6.17 -5.43
C GLU A 118 -14.68 -7.07 -4.27
N VAL A 119 -13.72 -6.62 -3.46
CA VAL A 119 -13.29 -7.34 -2.26
C VAL A 119 -14.40 -7.30 -1.21
N ASP A 120 -15.09 -6.17 -1.02
CA ASP A 120 -16.29 -6.08 -0.16
C ASP A 120 -17.34 -7.12 -0.58
N GLU A 121 -17.70 -7.14 -1.86
CA GLU A 121 -18.70 -8.05 -2.40
C GLU A 121 -18.27 -9.51 -2.27
N ARG A 122 -17.00 -9.83 -2.54
CA ARG A 122 -16.47 -11.18 -2.35
C ARG A 122 -16.43 -11.58 -0.88
N THR A 123 -16.03 -10.69 0.02
CA THR A 123 -16.03 -10.96 1.47
C THR A 123 -17.45 -11.22 1.96
N TYR A 124 -18.44 -10.43 1.53
CA TYR A 124 -19.85 -10.68 1.80
C TYR A 124 -20.28 -12.05 1.26
N THR A 125 -20.04 -12.32 -0.02
CA THR A 125 -20.46 -13.56 -0.68
C THR A 125 -19.84 -14.79 0.01
N SER A 126 -18.54 -14.75 0.33
CA SER A 126 -17.86 -15.82 1.07
C SER A 126 -18.42 -15.99 2.48
N ALA A 127 -18.78 -14.91 3.18
CA ALA A 127 -19.34 -14.99 4.52
C ALA A 127 -20.79 -15.51 4.55
N THR A 128 -21.58 -15.22 3.51
CA THR A 128 -22.99 -15.67 3.39
C THR A 128 -23.16 -16.98 2.62
N GLY A 129 -22.09 -17.50 2.01
CA GLY A 129 -22.12 -18.73 1.24
C GLY A 129 -22.36 -19.99 2.08
N LEU A 130 -22.82 -21.06 1.42
CA LEU A 130 -23.04 -22.36 2.05
C LEU A 130 -21.75 -22.97 2.62
N ASP A 131 -20.61 -22.67 1.99
CA ASP A 131 -19.27 -23.12 2.40
C ASP A 131 -18.54 -22.09 3.29
N SER A 132 -19.26 -21.14 3.88
CA SER A 132 -18.64 -20.07 4.67
C SER A 132 -17.91 -20.58 5.90
N SER A 133 -16.63 -20.20 6.04
CA SER A 133 -15.86 -20.51 7.24
C SER A 133 -16.15 -19.53 8.37
N ALA A 134 -15.80 -19.89 9.60
CA ALA A 134 -15.87 -18.97 10.74
C ALA A 134 -14.96 -17.74 10.54
N ALA A 135 -13.81 -17.92 9.87
CA ALA A 135 -12.88 -16.84 9.56
C ALA A 135 -13.48 -15.84 8.57
N ASP A 136 -14.19 -16.31 7.53
CA ASP A 136 -14.84 -15.44 6.53
C ASP A 136 -15.93 -14.58 7.18
N ARG A 137 -16.72 -15.18 8.06
CA ARG A 137 -17.74 -14.45 8.83
C ARG A 137 -17.13 -13.44 9.81
N LYS A 138 -16.06 -13.80 10.52
CA LYS A 138 -15.33 -12.87 11.40
C LYS A 138 -14.81 -11.67 10.61
N LEU A 139 -14.16 -11.92 9.47
CA LEU A 139 -13.63 -10.86 8.60
C LEU A 139 -14.75 -9.92 8.11
N TYR A 140 -15.89 -10.48 7.70
CA TYR A 140 -17.05 -9.68 7.29
C TYR A 140 -17.58 -8.79 8.42
N TYR A 141 -17.80 -9.34 9.62
CA TYR A 141 -18.30 -8.56 10.75
C TYR A 141 -17.31 -7.50 11.25
N GLN A 142 -16.00 -7.79 11.21
CA GLN A 142 -14.96 -6.80 11.52
C GLN A 142 -15.00 -5.64 10.53
N ARG A 143 -15.13 -5.94 9.23
CA ARG A 143 -15.21 -4.92 8.19
C ARG A 143 -16.50 -4.11 8.24
N ALA A 144 -17.61 -4.71 8.63
CA ALA A 144 -18.88 -4.02 8.86
C ALA A 144 -18.90 -3.17 10.15
N GLY A 145 -17.84 -3.22 10.97
CA GLY A 145 -17.77 -2.54 12.26
C GLY A 145 -18.72 -3.12 13.32
N VAL A 146 -19.22 -4.34 13.09
CA VAL A 146 -20.13 -5.04 14.03
C VAL A 146 -19.33 -5.89 15.03
N TRP A 147 -18.16 -6.37 14.62
CA TRP A 147 -17.25 -7.12 15.47
C TRP A 147 -16.02 -6.27 15.78
N GLU A 148 -15.89 -5.87 17.04
CA GLU A 148 -14.67 -5.28 17.58
C GLU A 148 -13.93 -6.36 18.37
N GLU A 149 -12.62 -6.52 18.10
CA GLU A 149 -11.77 -7.40 18.89
C GLU A 149 -11.48 -6.69 20.21
N ARG A 150 -11.83 -7.33 21.33
CA ARG A 150 -11.62 -6.78 22.66
C ARG A 150 -10.17 -7.01 23.04
N VAL A 151 -9.35 -5.98 22.83
CA VAL A 151 -7.97 -5.99 23.33
C VAL A 151 -8.03 -5.71 24.83
N GLY A 152 -7.81 -6.75 25.63
CA GLY A 152 -7.54 -6.59 27.05
C GLY A 152 -6.07 -6.30 27.29
N VAL A 153 -5.75 -5.72 28.44
CA VAL A 153 -4.38 -5.48 28.85
C VAL A 153 -4.22 -6.01 30.26
N ARG A 154 -3.28 -6.94 30.47
CA ARG A 154 -2.98 -7.49 31.81
C ARG A 154 -1.66 -6.92 32.31
N PRO A 155 -1.58 -6.44 33.56
CA PRO A 155 -0.30 -6.13 34.17
C PRO A 155 0.56 -7.39 34.30
N VAL A 156 1.83 -7.29 33.93
CA VAL A 156 2.81 -8.36 34.14
C VAL A 156 3.47 -8.10 35.50
N ASP A 157 3.07 -8.89 36.49
CA ASP A 157 3.63 -8.79 37.84
C ASP A 157 5.03 -9.41 37.90
N THR A 158 6.00 -8.59 38.29
CA THR A 158 7.31 -9.04 38.75
C THR A 158 7.39 -8.94 40.28
N GLU A 159 8.38 -9.56 40.92
CA GLU A 159 8.56 -9.53 42.39
C GLU A 159 8.61 -8.10 42.97
N ASP A 160 8.93 -7.09 42.15
CA ASP A 160 9.00 -5.67 42.52
C ASP A 160 7.77 -4.83 42.08
N GLY A 161 6.67 -5.47 41.64
CA GLY A 161 5.46 -4.82 41.11
C GLY A 161 5.32 -4.91 39.58
N PRO A 162 4.25 -4.35 38.97
CA PRO A 162 4.01 -4.49 37.55
C PRO A 162 4.99 -3.65 36.73
N THR A 163 5.85 -4.33 35.96
CA THR A 163 6.89 -3.71 35.11
C THR A 163 6.43 -3.47 33.67
N GLY A 164 5.26 -4.00 33.30
CA GLY A 164 4.72 -3.85 31.97
C GLY A 164 3.28 -4.32 31.85
N TYR A 165 2.76 -4.21 30.64
CA TYR A 165 1.42 -4.55 30.25
C TYR A 165 1.49 -5.45 29.02
N GLU A 166 0.84 -6.61 29.06
CA GLU A 166 0.73 -7.52 27.92
C GLU A 166 -0.68 -7.45 27.34
N ASP A 167 -0.75 -7.44 26.00
CA ASP A 167 -1.99 -7.57 25.27
C ASP A 167 -2.56 -8.97 25.49
N VAL A 168 -3.85 -9.04 25.81
CA VAL A 168 -4.55 -10.27 26.15
C VAL A 168 -5.63 -10.53 25.09
N THR A 169 -5.74 -11.77 24.63
CA THR A 169 -6.68 -12.16 23.57
C THR A 169 -8.14 -12.20 24.07
N ASP A 170 -9.12 -12.12 23.16
CA ASP A 170 -10.56 -12.14 23.48
C ASP A 170 -10.96 -13.24 24.47
N GLY A 171 -10.42 -14.46 24.29
CA GLY A 171 -10.74 -15.60 25.16
C GLY A 171 -10.13 -15.50 26.56
N GLU A 172 -9.02 -14.78 26.69
CA GLU A 172 -8.37 -14.52 27.97
C GLU A 172 -9.04 -13.34 28.70
N VAL A 173 -9.55 -12.35 27.97
CA VAL A 173 -10.40 -11.28 28.55
C VAL A 173 -11.65 -11.87 29.16
N GLU A 174 -12.35 -12.76 28.46
CA GLU A 174 -13.54 -13.43 28.98
C GLU A 174 -13.23 -14.28 30.23
N ALA A 175 -12.07 -14.94 30.27
CA ALA A 175 -11.61 -15.68 31.44
C ALA A 175 -11.27 -14.75 32.63
N ILE A 176 -10.64 -13.60 32.39
CA ILE A 176 -10.32 -12.60 33.41
C ILE A 176 -11.59 -11.97 33.97
N GLU A 177 -12.52 -11.53 33.12
CA GLU A 177 -13.81 -10.97 33.54
C GLU A 177 -14.61 -11.97 34.39
N LYS A 178 -14.62 -13.24 33.98
CA LYS A 178 -15.30 -14.31 34.73
C LYS A 178 -14.62 -14.60 36.08
N ALA A 179 -13.29 -14.53 36.15
CA ALA A 179 -12.55 -14.68 37.39
C ALA A 179 -12.80 -13.52 38.36
N LEU A 180 -12.77 -12.28 37.86
CA LEU A 180 -13.08 -11.06 38.64
C LEU A 180 -14.52 -11.06 39.15
N ALA A 181 -15.49 -11.47 38.32
CA ALA A 181 -16.88 -11.59 38.72
C ALA A 181 -17.07 -12.67 39.81
N ALA A 182 -16.31 -13.77 39.76
CA ALA A 182 -16.34 -14.81 40.77
C ALA A 182 -15.73 -14.36 42.12
N GLU A 183 -14.63 -13.62 42.09
CA GLU A 183 -14.04 -13.01 43.31
C GLU A 183 -14.97 -11.98 43.94
N ALA A 184 -15.59 -11.10 43.14
CA ALA A 184 -16.54 -10.11 43.63
C ALA A 184 -17.79 -10.75 44.26
N ALA A 185 -18.23 -11.91 43.75
CA ALA A 185 -19.33 -12.68 44.34
C ALA A 185 -18.94 -13.46 45.61
N GLY A 186 -17.67 -13.84 45.76
CA GLY A 186 -17.15 -14.56 46.93
C GLY A 186 -16.76 -13.67 48.11
N GLY A 187 -16.39 -12.41 47.85
CA GLY A 187 -15.95 -11.46 48.88
C GLY A 187 -17.05 -10.91 49.80
N GLY A 188 -18.33 -11.14 49.51
CA GLY A 188 -19.46 -10.66 50.32
C GLY A 188 -19.81 -11.49 51.55
N ALA A 189 -19.07 -12.56 51.86
CA ALA A 189 -19.38 -13.47 52.98
C ALA A 189 -18.48 -13.28 54.22
N ALA A 190 -17.65 -12.25 54.26
CA ALA A 190 -16.77 -11.96 55.39
C ALA A 190 -16.82 -10.48 55.79
N GLU A 191 -17.96 -10.05 56.33
CA GLU A 191 -18.07 -8.90 57.25
C GLU A 191 -18.97 -9.29 58.43
#